data_AF-A0A149VI57-F1
#
_entry.id   AF-A0A149VI57-F1
#
_cell.length_a   1.000
_cell.length_b   1.000
_cell.length_c   1.000
_cell.angle_alpha   90.00
_cell.angle_beta   90.00
_cell.angle_gamma   90.00
#
_symmetry.space_group_name_H-M   'P 1'
#
loop_
_entity.id
_entity.type
_entity.pdbx_description
1 polymer ?
#
loop_
_entity_poly.entity_id
_entity_poly.type
_entity_poly.pdbx_seq_one_letter_code
_entity_poly.pdbx_strand_id
1 'polypeptide(L)'
;MNTNERNNVDIQELHEFISMEEDDLIALRKIRPVLERALPKALDALYSQIRKTPEVRKFFSSETAVDNAKRAQTSHWQAIMAARFDDSYMARVRAIGEVHARIGLTPRWYVGGYTIILTELIRSVVQEAALGKSFIVRSSARNDLADGLTSLCKAVLTEIDLTVSFYLDEIDSARAKILQDQQSQAQEDRETISAISSALTAMADGDLTYRVTEAMPARAEILKQHFNTTSERLGQSMGKIAQNSQDVMANADGIRDGADSLSRATEQQAAAQEEMSAALSQIARSASGTADETVKARHMAETAQSDAERASQIVNEAVAAIGRIEKSSQEISSIIDVINNISFQTNILALNASVEAARAGSHGRGFA
;
A
#
# COMPACT_ATOMS: atom_id res chain seq x y z
N MET A 1 28.13 -41.48 14.69
CA MET A 1 29.19 -41.50 15.73
C MET A 1 29.07 -40.23 16.53
N ASN A 2 28.77 -40.37 17.81
CA ASN A 2 28.46 -39.27 18.72
C ASN A 2 29.72 -38.41 18.93
N THR A 3 29.61 -37.08 18.89
CA THR A 3 30.74 -36.17 19.11
C THR A 3 31.35 -36.29 20.51
N ASN A 4 30.64 -36.93 21.45
CA ASN A 4 31.06 -37.15 22.82
C ASN A 4 32.10 -38.26 23.03
N GLU A 5 32.44 -39.06 22.02
CA GLU A 5 33.43 -40.15 22.16
C GLU A 5 34.84 -39.76 21.71
N ARG A 6 35.05 -38.56 21.14
CA ARG A 6 36.28 -38.29 20.38
C ARG A 6 37.50 -37.80 21.15
N ASN A 7 37.42 -37.34 22.40
CA ASN A 7 38.59 -36.69 23.03
C ASN A 7 38.64 -36.86 24.56
N ASN A 8 38.40 -38.07 25.09
CA ASN A 8 38.86 -38.33 26.46
C ASN A 8 40.35 -38.67 26.38
N VAL A 9 41.21 -37.65 26.44
CA VAL A 9 42.66 -37.82 26.46
C VAL A 9 43.02 -38.59 27.73
N ASP A 10 43.35 -39.87 27.59
CA ASP A 10 43.73 -40.75 28.68
C ASP A 10 45.25 -40.73 28.89
N ILE A 11 45.66 -40.21 30.04
CA ILE A 11 47.07 -40.17 30.42
C ILE A 11 47.66 -41.57 30.64
N GLN A 12 46.84 -42.56 30.99
CA GLN A 12 47.28 -43.95 31.18
C GLN A 12 47.69 -44.57 29.84
N GLU A 13 46.88 -44.40 28.80
CA GLU A 13 47.21 -44.87 27.45
C GLU A 13 48.53 -44.27 26.94
N LEU A 14 48.74 -42.96 27.17
CA LEU A 14 49.98 -42.30 26.80
C LEU A 14 51.18 -42.81 27.61
N HIS A 15 51.01 -43.00 28.93
CA HIS A 15 52.07 -43.57 29.78
C HIS A 15 52.46 -44.99 29.35
N GLU A 16 51.48 -45.84 29.01
CA GLU A 16 51.73 -47.18 28.48
C GLU A 16 52.52 -47.11 27.17
N PHE A 17 52.12 -46.22 26.25
CA PHE A 17 52.78 -46.06 24.95
C PHE A 17 54.24 -45.63 25.07
N ILE A 18 54.57 -44.71 25.99
CA ILE A 18 55.94 -44.23 26.20
C ILE A 18 56.74 -45.08 27.22
N SER A 19 56.14 -46.16 27.72
CA SER A 19 56.70 -47.00 28.79
C SER A 19 57.12 -46.17 30.01
N MET A 20 56.23 -45.30 30.50
CA MET A 20 56.42 -44.52 31.73
C MET A 20 55.89 -45.34 32.90
N GLU A 21 56.79 -46.07 33.55
CA GLU A 21 56.47 -47.01 34.63
C GLU A 21 56.69 -46.38 36.01
N GLU A 22 56.28 -47.06 37.09
CA GLU A 22 56.47 -46.54 38.46
C GLU A 22 57.95 -46.28 38.78
N ASP A 23 58.88 -47.06 38.21
CA ASP A 23 60.32 -46.84 38.36
C ASP A 23 60.78 -45.51 37.74
N ASP A 24 60.20 -45.10 36.60
CA ASP A 24 60.43 -43.76 36.04
C ASP A 24 59.91 -42.69 37.00
N LEU A 25 58.71 -42.86 37.57
CA LEU A 25 58.13 -41.90 38.51
C LEU A 25 59.00 -41.76 39.77
N ILE A 26 59.51 -42.87 40.29
CA ILE A 26 60.46 -42.89 41.40
C ILE A 26 61.76 -42.18 41.03
N ALA A 27 62.31 -42.43 39.84
CA ALA A 27 63.53 -41.79 39.35
C ALA A 27 63.38 -40.25 39.24
N LEU A 28 62.24 -39.77 38.75
CA LEU A 28 61.95 -38.33 38.71
C LEU A 28 61.87 -37.73 40.12
N ARG A 29 61.19 -38.41 41.05
CA ARG A 29 61.10 -37.98 42.45
C ARG A 29 62.47 -37.90 43.14
N LYS A 30 63.44 -38.75 42.76
CA LYS A 30 64.82 -38.70 43.31
C LYS A 30 65.55 -37.41 42.93
N ILE A 31 65.42 -36.94 41.68
CA ILE A 31 66.10 -35.72 41.21
C ILE A 31 65.31 -34.43 41.48
N ARG A 32 64.04 -34.55 41.93
CA ARG A 32 63.14 -33.42 42.24
C ARG A 32 63.77 -32.31 43.09
N PRO A 33 64.51 -32.57 44.20
CA PRO A 33 65.07 -31.48 45.01
C PRO A 33 66.05 -30.58 44.24
N VAL A 34 66.77 -31.16 43.27
CA VAL A 34 67.67 -30.42 42.37
C VAL A 34 66.86 -29.58 41.40
N LEU A 35 65.82 -30.19 40.81
CA LEU A 35 64.92 -29.51 39.87
C LEU A 35 64.19 -28.33 40.52
N GLU A 36 63.70 -28.48 41.75
CA GLU A 36 63.00 -27.41 42.49
C GLU A 36 63.92 -26.22 42.78
N ARG A 37 65.20 -26.46 43.10
CA ARG A 37 66.20 -25.38 43.26
C ARG A 37 66.55 -24.70 41.95
N ALA A 38 66.54 -25.44 40.84
CA ALA A 38 66.87 -24.92 39.51
C ALA A 38 65.71 -24.18 38.83
N LEU A 39 64.46 -24.51 39.19
CA LEU A 39 63.25 -24.01 38.54
C LEU A 39 63.13 -22.47 38.52
N PRO A 40 63.43 -21.70 39.60
CA PRO A 40 63.36 -20.24 39.56
C PRO A 40 64.24 -19.64 38.45
N LYS A 41 65.47 -20.14 38.30
CA LYS A 41 66.40 -19.68 37.25
C LYS A 41 65.88 -20.05 35.85
N ALA A 42 65.31 -21.24 35.70
CA ALA A 42 64.74 -21.69 34.43
C ALA A 42 63.53 -20.83 34.01
N LEU A 43 62.65 -20.48 34.96
CA LEU A 43 61.52 -19.58 34.71
C LEU A 43 62.00 -18.15 34.41
N ASP A 44 63.04 -17.66 35.08
CA ASP A 44 63.63 -16.36 34.75
C ASP A 44 64.19 -16.33 33.32
N ALA A 45 64.82 -17.41 32.86
CA ALA A 45 65.28 -17.55 31.48
C ALA A 45 64.10 -17.51 30.48
N LEU A 46 63.03 -18.27 30.74
CA LEU A 46 61.82 -18.26 29.91
C LEU A 46 61.22 -16.85 29.80
N TYR A 47 60.94 -16.20 30.93
CA TYR A 47 60.26 -14.91 30.91
C TYR A 47 61.18 -13.77 30.45
N SER A 48 62.50 -13.92 30.55
CA SER A 48 63.45 -13.03 29.86
C SER A 48 63.32 -13.16 28.36
N GLN A 49 63.17 -14.39 27.84
CA GLN A 49 62.95 -14.62 26.41
C GLN A 49 61.58 -14.11 25.95
N ILE A 50 60.51 -14.37 26.71
CA ILE A 50 59.16 -13.85 26.39
C ILE A 50 59.18 -12.32 26.28
N ARG A 51 59.86 -11.60 27.17
CA ARG A 51 59.97 -10.13 27.10
C ARG A 51 60.67 -9.63 25.82
N LYS A 52 61.57 -10.44 25.26
CA LYS A 52 62.32 -10.13 24.02
C LYS A 52 61.58 -10.50 22.75
N THR A 53 60.52 -11.30 22.84
CA THR A 53 59.78 -11.83 21.68
C THR A 53 58.39 -11.17 21.59
N PRO A 54 58.19 -10.18 20.69
CA PRO A 54 56.94 -9.41 20.60
C PRO A 54 55.67 -10.26 20.46
N GLU A 55 55.76 -11.36 19.71
CA GLU A 55 54.65 -12.27 19.39
C GLU A 55 54.05 -12.94 20.63
N VAL A 56 54.84 -13.14 21.68
CA VAL A 56 54.40 -13.74 22.95
C VAL A 56 54.32 -12.73 24.08
N ARG A 57 55.13 -11.66 24.05
CA ARG A 57 55.07 -10.55 25.01
C ARG A 57 53.67 -9.93 25.05
N LYS A 58 53.01 -9.80 23.88
CA LYS A 58 51.70 -9.16 23.74
C LYS A 58 50.58 -9.79 24.61
N PHE A 59 50.75 -11.03 25.06
CA PHE A 59 49.76 -11.69 25.92
C PHE A 59 49.84 -11.23 27.39
N PHE A 60 50.85 -10.44 27.76
CA PHE A 60 51.02 -9.92 29.11
C PHE A 60 50.78 -8.41 29.13
N SER A 61 49.78 -7.99 29.90
CA SER A 61 49.38 -6.58 30.04
C SER A 61 50.29 -5.78 30.99
N SER A 62 51.01 -6.45 31.89
CA SER A 62 51.87 -5.83 32.89
C SER A 62 52.92 -6.80 33.44
N GLU A 63 53.93 -6.28 34.14
CA GLU A 63 54.89 -7.10 34.89
C GLU A 63 54.20 -7.92 36.00
N THR A 64 53.14 -7.38 36.63
CA THR A 64 52.33 -8.15 37.58
C THR A 64 51.67 -9.38 36.94
N ALA A 65 51.21 -9.25 35.68
CA ALA A 65 50.66 -10.40 34.94
C ALA A 65 51.72 -11.46 34.66
N VAL A 66 52.96 -11.03 34.38
CA VAL A 66 54.13 -11.93 34.23
C VAL A 66 54.42 -12.65 35.55
N ASP A 67 54.42 -11.95 36.67
CA ASP A 67 54.69 -12.54 37.99
C ASP A 67 53.61 -13.54 38.41
N ASN A 68 52.34 -13.24 38.11
CA ASN A 68 51.24 -14.18 38.33
C ASN A 68 51.40 -15.45 37.50
N ALA A 69 51.75 -15.30 36.21
CA ALA A 69 51.99 -16.43 35.33
C ALA A 69 53.22 -17.25 35.78
N LYS A 70 54.30 -16.59 36.23
CA LYS A 70 55.46 -17.26 36.83
C LYS A 70 55.06 -18.11 38.03
N ARG A 71 54.24 -17.59 38.94
CA ARG A 71 53.75 -18.35 40.10
C ARG A 71 52.91 -19.56 39.70
N ALA A 72 52.02 -19.40 38.72
CA ALA A 72 51.23 -20.50 38.18
C ALA A 72 52.13 -21.57 37.54
N GLN A 73 53.13 -21.15 36.75
CA GLN A 73 54.13 -22.05 36.17
C GLN A 73 54.94 -22.79 37.25
N THR A 74 55.37 -22.11 38.32
CA THR A 74 56.05 -22.77 39.44
C THR A 74 55.21 -23.90 40.03
N SER A 75 53.93 -23.64 40.32
CA SER A 75 53.03 -24.65 40.87
C SER A 75 52.81 -25.81 39.89
N HIS A 76 52.75 -25.52 38.59
CA HIS A 76 52.56 -26.54 37.56
C HIS A 76 53.78 -27.45 37.42
N TRP A 77 54.97 -26.86 37.31
CA TRP A 77 56.23 -27.60 37.25
C TRP A 77 56.49 -28.43 38.51
N GLN A 78 56.11 -27.94 39.69
CA GLN A 78 56.16 -28.73 40.92
C GLN A 78 55.27 -29.97 40.85
N ALA A 79 54.10 -29.89 40.21
CA ALA A 79 53.22 -31.05 40.02
C ALA A 79 53.85 -32.08 39.06
N ILE A 80 54.45 -31.64 37.96
CA ILE A 80 55.20 -32.51 37.02
C ILE A 80 56.34 -33.21 37.75
N MET A 81 57.17 -32.46 38.47
CA MET A 81 58.33 -32.99 39.20
C MET A 81 57.94 -33.89 40.39
N ALA A 82 56.73 -33.72 40.93
CA ALA A 82 56.18 -34.62 41.94
C ALA A 82 55.78 -35.98 41.38
N ALA A 83 55.71 -36.12 40.05
CA ALA A 83 55.25 -37.32 39.35
C ALA A 83 53.87 -37.77 39.86
N ARG A 84 52.95 -36.80 39.99
CA ARG A 84 51.56 -36.99 40.43
C ARG A 84 50.62 -36.55 39.32
N PHE A 85 50.21 -37.54 38.53
CA PHE A 85 49.39 -37.38 37.32
C PHE A 85 47.92 -37.75 37.61
N ASP A 86 47.35 -37.12 38.64
CA ASP A 86 45.96 -37.37 39.08
C ASP A 86 44.93 -36.52 38.30
N ASP A 87 43.64 -36.73 38.58
CA ASP A 87 42.55 -35.97 37.96
C ASP A 87 42.70 -34.46 38.14
N SER A 88 43.27 -34.01 39.28
CA SER A 88 43.51 -32.60 39.54
C SER A 88 44.58 -32.04 38.59
N TYR A 89 45.61 -32.82 38.30
CA TYR A 89 46.63 -32.49 37.31
C TYR A 89 46.03 -32.43 35.91
N MET A 90 45.23 -33.44 35.53
CA MET A 90 44.56 -33.46 34.23
C MET A 90 43.64 -32.26 34.02
N ALA A 91 42.86 -31.88 35.03
CA ALA A 91 42.01 -30.69 34.99
C ALA A 91 42.81 -29.40 34.79
N ARG A 92 44.00 -29.28 35.42
CA ARG A 92 44.90 -28.13 35.23
C ARG A 92 45.48 -28.10 33.82
N VAL A 93 45.97 -29.22 33.31
CA VAL A 93 46.53 -29.33 31.95
C VAL A 93 45.49 -28.98 30.90
N ARG A 94 44.25 -29.46 31.05
CA ARG A 94 43.12 -29.06 30.22
C ARG A 94 42.89 -27.55 30.24
N ALA A 95 42.78 -26.97 31.44
CA ALA A 95 42.59 -25.52 31.58
C ALA A 95 43.73 -24.71 30.92
N ILE A 96 44.97 -25.19 30.99
CA ILE A 96 46.12 -24.58 30.32
C ILE A 96 45.94 -24.65 28.80
N GLY A 97 45.58 -25.80 28.24
CA GLY A 97 45.34 -25.98 26.80
C GLY A 97 44.22 -25.06 26.29
N GLU A 98 43.08 -25.05 26.96
CA GLU A 98 41.91 -24.22 26.64
C GLU A 98 42.24 -22.72 26.71
N VAL A 99 42.95 -22.27 27.75
CA VAL A 99 43.34 -20.85 27.87
C VAL A 99 44.28 -20.46 26.73
N HIS A 100 45.26 -21.30 26.38
CA HIS A 100 46.17 -21.03 25.28
C HIS A 100 45.47 -20.99 23.92
N ALA A 101 44.48 -21.86 23.70
CA ALA A 101 43.62 -21.83 22.52
C ALA A 101 42.83 -20.53 22.44
N ARG A 102 42.19 -20.14 23.55
CA ARG A 102 41.36 -18.93 23.64
C ARG A 102 42.15 -17.64 23.41
N ILE A 103 43.36 -17.53 23.94
CA ILE A 103 44.22 -16.36 23.70
C ILE A 103 44.96 -16.42 22.36
N GLY A 104 44.93 -17.55 21.64
CA GLY A 104 45.63 -17.72 20.37
C GLY A 104 47.14 -17.89 20.50
N LEU A 105 47.64 -18.40 21.64
CA LEU A 105 49.05 -18.77 21.76
C LEU A 105 49.28 -20.07 20.99
N THR A 106 49.88 -19.97 19.80
CA THR A 106 50.11 -21.18 18.99
C THR A 106 51.06 -22.16 19.68
N PRO A 107 50.89 -23.48 19.49
CA PRO A 107 51.71 -24.51 20.16
C PRO A 107 53.22 -24.33 20.01
N ARG A 108 53.69 -23.74 18.90
CA ARG A 108 55.12 -23.46 18.66
C ARG A 108 55.78 -22.68 19.81
N TRP A 109 55.06 -21.72 20.39
CA TRP A 109 55.57 -20.84 21.45
C TRP A 109 55.50 -21.52 22.81
N TYR A 110 54.46 -22.30 23.02
CA TYR A 110 54.30 -23.12 24.21
C TYR A 110 55.41 -24.18 24.30
N VAL A 111 55.58 -24.99 23.25
CA VAL A 111 56.68 -25.98 23.13
C VAL A 111 58.04 -25.31 23.24
N GLY A 112 58.24 -24.16 22.58
CA GLY A 112 59.48 -23.40 22.69
C GLY A 112 59.78 -22.94 24.12
N GLY A 113 58.76 -22.56 24.89
CA GLY A 113 58.92 -22.18 26.29
C GLY A 113 59.38 -23.34 27.17
N TYR A 114 58.81 -24.53 26.96
CA TYR A 114 59.23 -25.75 27.65
C TYR A 114 60.64 -26.16 27.28
N THR A 115 61.06 -25.99 26.02
CA THR A 115 62.45 -26.23 25.60
C THR A 115 63.44 -25.37 26.38
N ILE A 116 63.12 -24.09 26.65
CA ILE A 116 63.97 -23.19 27.43
C ILE A 116 64.09 -23.68 28.87
N ILE A 117 62.95 -24.00 29.52
CA ILE A 117 62.94 -24.46 30.91
C ILE A 117 63.69 -25.79 31.02
N LEU A 118 63.37 -26.76 30.17
CA LEU A 118 63.97 -28.09 30.17
C LEU A 118 65.49 -28.02 29.98
N THR A 119 65.98 -27.15 29.10
CA THR A 119 67.42 -26.93 28.90
C THR A 119 68.12 -26.46 30.17
N GLU A 120 67.55 -25.49 30.90
CA GLU A 120 68.13 -24.99 32.15
C GLU A 120 68.05 -26.02 33.29
N LEU A 121 66.95 -26.78 33.37
CA LEU A 121 66.78 -27.85 34.36
C LEU A 121 67.80 -28.97 34.14
N ILE A 122 67.93 -29.48 32.91
CA ILE A 122 68.91 -30.54 32.57
C ILE A 122 70.33 -30.06 32.88
N ARG A 123 70.68 -28.83 32.47
CA ARG A 123 72.00 -28.25 32.75
C ARG A 123 72.29 -28.20 34.24
N SER A 124 71.32 -27.78 35.05
CA SER A 124 71.48 -27.66 36.50
C SER A 124 71.64 -29.02 37.18
N VAL A 125 70.85 -30.01 36.76
CA VAL A 125 70.95 -31.40 37.25
C VAL A 125 72.32 -32.01 36.94
N VAL A 126 72.81 -31.84 35.71
CA VAL A 126 74.15 -32.33 35.32
C VAL A 126 75.26 -31.61 36.07
N GLN A 127 75.16 -30.29 36.26
CA GLN A 127 76.15 -29.51 37.02
C GLN A 127 76.21 -29.90 38.49
N GLU A 128 75.06 -30.11 39.14
CA GLU A 128 75.03 -30.52 40.54
C GLU A 128 75.65 -31.92 40.72
N ALA A 129 75.36 -32.84 39.80
CA ALA A 129 75.98 -34.17 39.80
C ALA A 129 77.51 -34.12 39.59
N ALA A 130 78.01 -33.16 38.81
CA ALA A 130 79.46 -32.97 38.58
C ALA A 130 80.20 -32.35 39.79
N LEU A 131 79.52 -31.56 40.62
CA LEU A 131 80.07 -30.89 41.80
C LEU A 131 80.07 -31.78 43.06
N GLY A 132 79.27 -32.85 43.07
CA GLY A 132 79.28 -33.86 44.12
C GLY A 132 80.64 -34.56 44.21
N LYS A 133 81.41 -34.28 45.27
CA LYS A 133 82.78 -34.76 45.49
C LYS A 133 82.91 -36.30 45.45
N SER A 134 83.19 -36.85 44.28
CA SER A 134 84.08 -38.01 44.07
C SER A 134 84.29 -38.24 42.57
N PHE A 135 85.55 -38.22 42.12
CA PHE A 135 85.97 -38.62 40.77
C PHE A 135 85.65 -40.10 40.45
N ILE A 136 85.16 -40.85 41.45
CA ILE A 136 84.49 -42.14 41.32
C ILE A 136 83.00 -41.92 41.59
N VAL A 137 82.25 -41.47 40.59
CA VAL A 137 80.80 -41.62 40.64
C VAL A 137 80.54 -43.13 40.58
N ARG A 138 80.09 -43.72 41.71
CA ARG A 138 79.62 -45.12 41.72
C ARG A 138 78.66 -45.29 40.55
N SER A 139 78.78 -46.36 39.76
CA SER A 139 77.93 -46.64 38.59
C SER A 139 76.45 -46.37 38.85
N SER A 140 75.97 -46.74 40.06
CA SER A 140 74.62 -46.45 40.56
C SER A 140 74.21 -44.98 40.47
N ALA A 141 75.04 -44.02 40.88
CA ALA A 141 74.68 -42.60 40.88
C ALA A 141 74.65 -41.98 39.47
N ARG A 142 75.39 -42.56 38.51
CA ARG A 142 75.26 -42.19 37.08
C ARG A 142 73.96 -42.72 36.49
N ASN A 143 73.57 -43.95 36.86
CA ASN A 143 72.32 -44.54 36.41
C ASN A 143 71.12 -43.78 37.00
N ASP A 144 71.11 -43.48 38.31
CA ASP A 144 70.04 -42.69 38.93
C ASP A 144 69.85 -41.30 38.28
N LEU A 145 70.95 -40.66 37.86
CA LEU A 145 70.92 -39.39 37.12
C LEU A 145 70.32 -39.58 35.71
N ALA A 146 70.76 -40.61 34.98
CA ALA A 146 70.28 -40.91 33.64
C ALA A 146 68.79 -41.29 33.65
N ASP A 147 68.36 -42.10 34.61
CA ASP A 147 66.97 -42.53 34.79
C ASP A 147 66.09 -41.32 35.17
N GLY A 148 66.57 -40.47 36.09
CA GLY A 148 65.86 -39.24 36.46
C GLY A 148 65.70 -38.26 35.30
N LEU A 149 66.75 -38.05 34.50
CA LEU A 149 66.69 -37.19 33.30
C LEU A 149 65.79 -37.78 32.21
N THR A 150 65.84 -39.10 32.01
CA THR A 150 64.95 -39.82 31.09
C THR A 150 63.49 -39.64 31.50
N SER A 151 63.19 -39.84 32.79
CA SER A 151 61.84 -39.68 33.32
C SER A 151 61.36 -38.23 33.29
N LEU A 152 62.23 -37.24 33.53
CA LEU A 152 61.90 -35.83 33.33
C LEU A 152 61.49 -35.54 31.88
N CYS A 153 62.26 -36.05 30.91
CA CYS A 153 61.94 -35.90 29.50
C CYS A 153 60.58 -36.55 29.15
N LYS A 154 60.33 -37.78 29.62
CA LYS A 154 59.03 -38.46 29.45
C LYS A 154 57.87 -37.63 30.03
N ALA A 155 58.02 -37.14 31.26
CA ALA A 155 57.00 -36.35 31.95
C ALA A 155 56.69 -35.02 31.22
N VAL A 156 57.73 -34.32 30.75
CA VAL A 156 57.58 -33.05 30.04
C VAL A 156 56.97 -33.25 28.65
N LEU A 157 57.42 -34.27 27.90
CA LEU A 157 56.85 -34.56 26.58
C LEU A 157 55.39 -35.00 26.68
N THR A 158 55.05 -35.77 27.72
CA THR A 158 53.65 -36.12 28.04
C THR A 158 52.83 -34.87 28.31
N GLU A 159 53.33 -33.96 29.14
CA GLU A 159 52.60 -32.74 29.47
C GLU A 159 52.37 -31.83 28.25
N ILE A 160 53.37 -31.73 27.37
CA ILE A 160 53.26 -30.99 26.11
C ILE A 160 52.18 -31.62 25.22
N ASP A 161 52.22 -32.94 25.05
CA ASP A 161 51.26 -33.67 24.23
C ASP A 161 49.82 -33.47 24.71
N LEU A 162 49.58 -33.65 26.01
CA LEU A 162 48.28 -33.45 26.63
C LEU A 162 47.78 -32.02 26.43
N THR A 163 48.63 -31.02 26.68
CA THR A 163 48.24 -29.60 26.55
C THR A 163 47.93 -29.26 25.09
N VAL A 164 48.72 -29.76 24.14
CA VAL A 164 48.48 -29.53 22.70
C VAL A 164 47.21 -30.24 22.25
N SER A 165 46.94 -31.44 22.75
CA SER A 165 45.69 -32.17 22.46
C SER A 165 44.46 -31.39 22.93
N PHE A 166 44.45 -30.88 24.18
CA PHE A 166 43.36 -30.03 24.67
C PHE A 166 43.26 -28.69 23.91
N TYR A 167 44.39 -28.11 23.50
CA TYR A 167 44.40 -26.91 22.66
C TYR A 167 43.70 -27.13 21.32
N LEU A 168 43.98 -28.25 20.65
CA LEU A 168 43.37 -28.58 19.36
C LEU A 168 41.88 -28.90 19.50
N ASP A 169 41.50 -29.63 20.55
CA ASP A 169 40.09 -29.94 20.84
C ASP A 169 39.24 -28.68 21.07
N GLU A 170 39.75 -27.69 21.81
CA GLU A 170 39.05 -26.41 22.03
C GLU A 170 38.85 -25.65 20.71
N ILE A 171 39.86 -25.64 19.82
CA ILE A 171 39.76 -24.98 18.52
C ILE A 171 38.75 -25.69 17.61
N ASP A 172 38.79 -27.02 17.56
CA ASP A 172 37.88 -27.79 16.71
C ASP A 172 36.44 -27.72 17.23
N SER A 173 36.24 -27.71 18.55
CA SER A 173 34.94 -27.46 19.18
C SER A 173 34.41 -26.06 18.87
N ALA A 174 35.25 -25.03 18.96
CA ALA A 174 34.87 -23.67 18.60
C ALA A 174 34.51 -23.55 17.11
N ARG A 175 35.27 -24.20 16.22
CA ARG A 175 34.98 -24.26 14.78
C ARG A 175 33.68 -24.98 14.49
N ALA A 176 33.43 -26.13 15.12
CA ALA A 176 32.20 -26.90 14.95
C ALA A 176 30.98 -26.07 15.34
N LYS A 177 31.06 -25.33 16.46
CA LYS A 177 30.00 -24.42 16.89
C LYS A 177 29.73 -23.30 15.87
N ILE A 178 30.77 -22.66 15.35
CA ILE A 178 30.62 -21.62 14.32
C ILE A 178 29.95 -22.19 13.06
N LEU A 179 30.36 -23.38 12.61
CA LEU A 179 29.76 -24.03 11.44
C LEU A 179 28.30 -24.40 11.69
N GLN A 180 27.96 -24.88 12.88
CA GLN A 180 26.59 -25.19 13.26
C GLN A 180 25.71 -23.93 13.30
N ASP A 181 26.19 -22.85 13.90
CA ASP A 181 25.48 -21.56 13.96
C ASP A 181 25.26 -21.02 12.54
N GLN A 182 26.26 -21.11 11.66
CA GLN A 182 26.14 -20.72 10.25
C GLN A 182 25.12 -21.58 9.49
N GLN A 183 25.08 -22.90 9.73
CA GLN A 183 24.10 -23.79 9.09
C GLN A 183 22.68 -23.49 9.56
N SER A 184 22.47 -23.30 10.86
CA SER A 184 21.17 -22.92 11.42
C SER A 184 20.66 -21.61 10.83
N GLN A 185 21.55 -20.61 10.78
CA GLN A 185 21.27 -19.30 10.20
C GLN A 185 20.91 -19.40 8.71
N ALA A 186 21.67 -20.17 7.92
CA ALA A 186 21.41 -20.37 6.50
C ALA A 186 20.09 -21.10 6.24
N GLN A 187 19.72 -22.05 7.09
CA GLN A 187 18.44 -22.76 7.01
C GLN A 187 17.27 -21.81 7.29
N GLU A 188 17.35 -21.02 8.36
CA GLU A 188 16.34 -20.00 8.69
C GLU A 188 16.19 -18.96 7.56
N ASP A 189 17.30 -18.53 6.94
CA ASP A 189 17.27 -17.58 5.83
C ASP A 189 16.60 -18.21 4.59
N ARG A 190 16.87 -19.49 4.31
CA ARG A 190 16.22 -20.22 3.21
C ARG A 190 14.71 -20.35 3.41
N GLU A 191 14.29 -20.69 4.62
CA GLU A 191 12.86 -20.78 4.98
C GLU A 191 12.17 -19.41 4.85
N THR A 192 12.82 -18.36 5.35
CA THR A 192 12.35 -16.98 5.22
C THR A 192 12.16 -16.58 3.75
N ILE A 193 13.18 -16.81 2.92
CA ILE A 193 13.12 -16.48 1.48
C ILE A 193 12.01 -17.26 0.79
N SER A 194 11.85 -18.55 1.10
CA SER A 194 10.81 -19.39 0.52
C SER A 194 9.40 -18.90 0.88
N ALA A 195 9.18 -18.52 2.14
CA ALA A 195 7.89 -18.01 2.60
C ALA A 195 7.54 -16.67 1.93
N ILE A 196 8.48 -15.72 1.91
CA ILE A 196 8.28 -14.42 1.25
C ILE A 196 8.11 -14.59 -0.27
N SER A 197 8.87 -15.49 -0.91
CA SER A 197 8.72 -15.77 -2.33
C SER A 197 7.33 -16.32 -2.66
N SER A 198 6.81 -17.25 -1.85
CA SER A 198 5.47 -17.82 -2.05
C SER A 198 4.39 -16.74 -1.90
N ALA A 199 4.56 -15.85 -0.92
CA ALA A 199 3.67 -14.73 -0.69
C ALA A 199 3.69 -13.73 -1.86
N LEU A 200 4.87 -13.42 -2.40
CA LEU A 200 5.02 -12.56 -3.58
C LEU A 200 4.42 -13.20 -4.84
N THR A 201 4.54 -14.52 -5.02
CA THR A 201 3.88 -15.23 -6.11
C THR A 201 2.36 -15.11 -6.00
N ALA A 202 1.78 -15.36 -4.83
CA ALA A 202 0.34 -15.17 -4.61
C ALA A 202 -0.13 -13.74 -4.93
N MET A 203 0.64 -12.73 -4.48
CA MET A 203 0.36 -11.33 -4.81
C MET A 203 0.45 -11.04 -6.31
N ALA A 204 1.43 -11.60 -7.01
CA ALA A 204 1.61 -11.46 -8.45
C ALA A 204 0.46 -12.11 -9.25
N ASP A 205 -0.09 -13.21 -8.74
CA ASP A 205 -1.28 -13.88 -9.28
C ASP A 205 -2.59 -13.15 -8.94
N GLY A 206 -2.52 -12.04 -8.18
CA GLY A 206 -3.66 -11.21 -7.81
C GLY A 206 -4.33 -11.58 -6.49
N ASP A 207 -3.80 -12.55 -5.74
CA ASP A 207 -4.28 -12.88 -4.40
C ASP A 207 -3.73 -11.90 -3.36
N LEU A 208 -4.51 -10.85 -3.10
CA LEU A 208 -4.25 -9.85 -2.06
C LEU A 208 -4.78 -10.29 -0.67
N THR A 209 -5.31 -11.50 -0.55
CA THR A 209 -5.78 -12.08 0.70
C THR A 209 -4.72 -12.94 1.39
N TYR A 210 -3.70 -13.41 0.65
CA TYR A 210 -2.58 -14.16 1.19
C TYR A 210 -1.87 -13.38 2.31
N ARG A 211 -1.59 -14.06 3.43
CA ARG A 211 -0.82 -13.52 4.56
C ARG A 211 0.27 -14.48 4.95
N VAL A 212 1.46 -13.95 5.20
CA VAL A 212 2.55 -14.70 5.84
C VAL A 212 2.22 -14.80 7.32
N THR A 213 1.97 -16.01 7.81
CA THR A 213 1.54 -16.27 9.21
C THR A 213 2.60 -17.02 10.00
N GLU A 214 3.48 -17.71 9.30
CA GLU A 214 4.60 -18.46 9.83
C GLU A 214 5.48 -17.55 10.73
N ALA A 215 6.05 -18.15 11.77
CA ALA A 215 7.02 -17.47 12.61
C ALA A 215 8.28 -17.21 11.80
N MET A 216 8.77 -15.97 11.83
CA MET A 216 10.02 -15.59 11.17
C MET A 216 11.10 -15.34 12.23
N PRO A 217 12.38 -15.56 11.90
CA PRO A 217 13.48 -15.08 12.73
C PRO A 217 13.33 -13.57 12.99
N ALA A 218 13.80 -13.10 14.14
CA ALA A 218 13.62 -11.69 14.56
C ALA A 218 14.10 -10.68 13.50
N ARG A 219 15.16 -11.01 12.75
CA ARG A 219 15.71 -10.20 11.64
C ARG A 219 14.75 -10.06 10.44
N ALA A 220 13.82 -10.99 10.27
CA ALA A 220 12.93 -11.10 9.12
C ALA A 220 11.47 -10.76 9.42
N GLU A 221 11.09 -10.57 10.69
CA GLU A 221 9.72 -10.22 11.08
C GLU A 221 9.25 -8.91 10.42
N ILE A 222 10.17 -7.96 10.20
CA ILE A 222 9.87 -6.71 9.48
C ILE A 222 9.45 -6.94 8.02
N LEU A 223 10.03 -7.94 7.34
CA LEU A 223 9.65 -8.27 5.96
C LEU A 223 8.22 -8.83 5.92
N LYS A 224 7.88 -9.73 6.84
CA LYS A 224 6.52 -10.26 7.01
C LYS A 224 5.51 -9.14 7.25
N GLN A 225 5.82 -8.22 8.17
CA GLN A 225 4.94 -7.07 8.47
C GLN A 225 4.73 -6.17 7.24
N HIS A 226 5.81 -5.84 6.52
CA HIS A 226 5.73 -5.02 5.31
C HIS A 226 4.95 -5.70 4.19
N PHE A 227 5.16 -7.00 3.96
CA PHE A 227 4.38 -7.75 2.98
C PHE A 227 2.89 -7.73 3.33
N ASN A 228 2.52 -8.11 4.56
CA ASN A 228 1.13 -8.21 4.98
C ASN A 228 0.42 -6.84 4.92
N THR A 229 1.08 -5.77 5.37
CA THR A 229 0.55 -4.40 5.31
C THR A 229 0.37 -3.94 3.86
N THR A 230 1.30 -4.28 2.97
CA THR A 230 1.22 -3.90 1.56
C THR A 230 0.07 -4.63 0.87
N SER A 231 -0.05 -5.95 1.11
CA SER A 231 -1.14 -6.77 0.58
C SER A 231 -2.51 -6.26 1.05
N GLU A 232 -2.63 -5.89 2.32
CA GLU A 232 -3.85 -5.28 2.86
C GLU A 232 -4.21 -3.94 2.18
N ARG A 233 -3.25 -3.03 2.03
CA ARG A 233 -3.49 -1.71 1.40
C ARG A 233 -3.86 -1.84 -0.08
N LEU A 234 -3.22 -2.76 -0.79
CA LEU A 234 -3.58 -3.07 -2.17
C LEU A 234 -4.99 -3.66 -2.25
N GLY A 235 -5.33 -4.60 -1.36
CA GLY A 235 -6.66 -5.21 -1.29
C GLY A 235 -7.75 -4.17 -1.03
N GLN A 236 -7.53 -3.25 -0.09
CA GLN A 236 -8.45 -2.14 0.18
C GLN A 236 -8.60 -1.21 -1.04
N SER A 237 -7.52 -0.95 -1.77
CA SER A 237 -7.55 -0.10 -2.97
C SER A 237 -8.34 -0.76 -4.10
N MET A 238 -8.13 -2.06 -4.34
CA MET A 238 -8.91 -2.82 -5.32
C MET A 238 -10.40 -2.90 -4.93
N GLY A 239 -10.70 -3.05 -3.64
CA GLY A 239 -12.08 -3.01 -3.14
C GLY A 239 -12.78 -1.68 -3.44
N LYS A 240 -12.08 -0.55 -3.27
CA LYS A 240 -12.61 0.78 -3.64
C LYS A 240 -12.84 0.92 -5.15
N ILE A 241 -11.93 0.39 -5.98
CA ILE A 241 -12.10 0.40 -7.44
C ILE A 241 -13.33 -0.42 -7.82
N ALA A 242 -13.49 -1.62 -7.26
CA ALA A 242 -14.64 -2.47 -7.52
C ALA A 242 -15.97 -1.79 -7.14
N GLN A 243 -16.02 -1.13 -5.99
CA GLN A 243 -17.19 -0.35 -5.57
C GLN A 243 -17.49 0.78 -6.56
N ASN A 244 -16.48 1.58 -6.93
CA ASN A 244 -16.67 2.67 -7.89
C ASN A 244 -17.15 2.15 -9.24
N SER A 245 -16.67 1.00 -9.71
CA SER A 245 -17.15 0.38 -10.95
C SER A 245 -18.62 -0.03 -10.86
N GLN A 246 -19.07 -0.58 -9.72
CA GLN A 246 -20.48 -0.87 -9.49
C GLN A 246 -21.34 0.39 -9.51
N ASP A 247 -20.88 1.47 -8.87
CA ASP A 247 -21.59 2.75 -8.86
C ASP A 247 -21.69 3.36 -10.28
N VAL A 248 -20.63 3.25 -11.08
CA VAL A 248 -20.63 3.67 -12.49
C VAL A 248 -21.62 2.86 -13.32
N MET A 249 -21.68 1.53 -13.13
CA MET A 249 -22.66 0.68 -13.83
C MET A 249 -24.09 1.05 -13.44
N ALA A 250 -24.37 1.24 -12.15
CA ALA A 250 -25.68 1.66 -11.66
C ALA A 250 -26.10 3.03 -12.23
N ASN A 251 -25.17 3.99 -12.30
CA ASN A 251 -25.42 5.29 -12.91
C ASN A 251 -25.66 5.18 -14.42
N ALA A 252 -24.94 4.30 -15.13
CA ALA A 252 -25.13 4.07 -16.56
C ALA A 252 -26.53 3.49 -16.85
N ASP A 253 -27.00 2.54 -16.03
CA ASP A 253 -28.36 2.00 -16.13
C ASP A 253 -29.40 3.09 -15.89
N GLY A 254 -29.21 3.93 -14.86
CA GLY A 254 -30.09 5.07 -14.60
C GLY A 254 -30.14 6.10 -15.74
N ILE A 255 -28.99 6.39 -16.39
CA ILE A 255 -28.94 7.26 -17.58
C ILE A 255 -29.71 6.62 -18.74
N ARG A 256 -29.57 5.31 -18.97
CA ARG A 256 -30.27 4.59 -20.04
C ARG A 256 -31.78 4.71 -19.86
N ASP A 257 -32.28 4.45 -18.66
CA ASP A 257 -33.71 4.52 -18.36
C ASP A 257 -34.27 5.95 -18.50
N GLY A 258 -33.47 6.95 -18.11
CA GLY A 258 -33.77 8.37 -18.31
C GLY A 258 -33.82 8.76 -19.79
N ALA A 259 -32.86 8.29 -20.60
CA ALA A 259 -32.82 8.53 -22.04
C ALA A 259 -34.02 7.91 -22.75
N ASP A 260 -34.39 6.66 -22.41
CA ASP A 260 -35.57 5.99 -22.95
C ASP A 260 -36.87 6.76 -22.63
N SER A 261 -36.97 7.29 -21.41
CA SER A 261 -38.13 8.10 -21.00
C SER A 261 -38.18 9.44 -21.72
N LEU A 262 -37.04 10.10 -21.91
CA LEU A 262 -36.93 11.34 -22.67
C LEU A 262 -37.26 11.13 -24.15
N SER A 263 -36.84 10.00 -24.74
CA SER A 263 -37.17 9.65 -26.13
C SER A 263 -38.69 9.51 -26.30
N ARG A 264 -39.35 8.75 -25.43
CA ARG A 264 -40.82 8.61 -25.43
C ARG A 264 -41.54 9.95 -25.24
N ALA A 265 -41.07 10.79 -24.32
CA ALA A 265 -41.65 12.11 -24.11
C ALA A 265 -41.47 13.01 -25.35
N THR A 266 -40.33 12.91 -26.02
CA THR A 266 -40.04 13.67 -27.25
C THR A 266 -40.92 13.20 -28.41
N GLU A 267 -41.16 11.90 -28.56
CA GLU A 267 -42.11 11.34 -29.54
C GLU A 267 -43.54 11.84 -29.29
N GLN A 268 -43.99 11.84 -28.04
CA GLN A 268 -45.30 12.38 -27.66
C GLN A 268 -45.41 13.89 -27.96
N GLN A 269 -44.37 14.65 -27.65
CA GLN A 269 -44.32 16.08 -27.94
C GLN A 269 -44.35 16.37 -29.44
N ALA A 270 -43.64 15.58 -30.24
CA ALA A 270 -43.67 15.68 -31.70
C ALA A 270 -45.08 15.43 -32.24
N ALA A 271 -45.75 14.37 -31.77
CA ALA A 271 -47.14 14.07 -32.15
C ALA A 271 -48.11 15.21 -31.77
N ALA A 272 -48.00 15.76 -30.55
CA ALA A 272 -48.80 16.90 -30.13
C ALA A 272 -48.56 18.15 -31.00
N GLN A 273 -47.32 18.34 -31.48
CA GLN A 273 -46.97 19.46 -32.36
C GLN A 273 -47.49 19.28 -33.80
N GLU A 274 -47.58 18.04 -34.29
CA GLU A 274 -48.26 17.71 -35.55
C GLU A 274 -49.76 18.01 -35.46
N GLU A 275 -50.43 17.58 -34.38
CA GLU A 275 -51.84 17.90 -34.14
C GLU A 275 -52.09 19.41 -34.04
N MET A 276 -51.22 20.13 -33.34
CA MET A 276 -51.31 21.58 -33.23
C MET A 276 -51.15 22.26 -34.59
N SER A 277 -50.22 21.81 -35.43
CA SER A 277 -50.03 22.34 -36.79
C SER A 277 -51.27 22.10 -37.68
N ALA A 278 -51.90 20.93 -37.54
CA ALA A 278 -53.15 20.63 -38.24
C ALA A 278 -54.30 21.54 -37.76
N ALA A 279 -54.42 21.75 -36.45
CA ALA A 279 -55.40 22.67 -35.86
C ALA A 279 -55.17 24.11 -36.32
N LEU A 280 -53.92 24.60 -36.31
CA LEU A 280 -53.56 25.93 -36.82
C LEU A 280 -53.88 26.08 -38.30
N SER A 281 -53.65 25.06 -39.12
CA SER A 281 -54.02 25.06 -40.54
C SER A 281 -55.53 25.17 -40.73
N GLN A 282 -56.32 24.50 -39.88
CA GLN A 282 -57.78 24.61 -39.90
C GLN A 282 -58.25 26.00 -39.46
N ILE A 283 -57.67 26.57 -38.41
CA ILE A 283 -57.96 27.95 -37.97
C ILE A 283 -57.65 28.95 -39.09
N ALA A 284 -56.49 28.82 -39.73
CA ALA A 284 -56.09 29.69 -40.84
C ALA A 284 -57.09 29.62 -42.01
N ARG A 285 -57.54 28.42 -42.40
CA ARG A 285 -58.59 28.24 -43.42
C ARG A 285 -59.90 28.88 -43.01
N SER A 286 -60.36 28.68 -41.77
CA SER A 286 -61.58 29.30 -41.26
C SER A 286 -61.48 30.83 -41.25
N ALA A 287 -60.36 31.40 -40.80
CA ALA A 287 -60.14 32.83 -40.80
C ALA A 287 -60.15 33.43 -42.21
N SER A 288 -59.54 32.75 -43.19
CA SER A 288 -59.60 33.14 -44.60
C SER A 288 -61.04 33.11 -45.12
N GLY A 289 -61.80 32.06 -44.81
CA GLY A 289 -63.22 31.96 -45.20
C GLY A 289 -64.08 33.05 -44.56
N THR A 290 -63.85 33.38 -43.29
CA THR A 290 -64.52 34.51 -42.62
C THR A 290 -64.17 35.85 -43.27
N ALA A 291 -62.93 36.05 -43.70
CA ALA A 291 -62.53 37.27 -44.42
C ALA A 291 -63.27 37.37 -45.77
N ASP A 292 -63.35 36.29 -46.55
CA ASP A 292 -64.10 36.26 -47.82
C ASP A 292 -65.60 36.54 -47.61
N GLU A 293 -66.23 35.92 -46.62
CA GLU A 293 -67.62 36.19 -46.26
C GLU A 293 -67.84 37.64 -45.80
N THR A 294 -66.88 38.22 -45.09
CA THR A 294 -66.94 39.64 -44.69
C THR A 294 -66.88 40.55 -45.92
N VAL A 295 -66.08 40.23 -46.93
CA VAL A 295 -66.04 40.97 -48.21
C VAL A 295 -67.38 40.87 -48.94
N LYS A 296 -68.00 39.68 -48.99
CA LYS A 296 -69.33 39.49 -49.59
C LYS A 296 -70.40 40.27 -48.83
N ALA A 297 -70.42 40.18 -47.49
CA ALA A 297 -71.37 40.89 -46.65
C ALA A 297 -71.24 42.41 -46.82
N ARG A 298 -70.01 42.92 -46.92
CA ARG A 298 -69.77 44.33 -47.26
C ARG A 298 -70.36 44.71 -48.61
N HIS A 299 -70.14 43.90 -49.65
CA HIS A 299 -70.69 44.16 -50.98
C HIS A 299 -72.23 44.14 -51.01
N MET A 300 -72.84 43.21 -50.26
CA MET A 300 -74.29 43.16 -50.08
C MET A 300 -74.81 44.42 -49.36
N ALA A 301 -74.11 44.89 -48.33
CA ALA A 301 -74.46 46.12 -47.63
C ALA A 301 -74.34 47.36 -48.53
N GLU A 302 -73.28 47.45 -49.34
CA GLU A 302 -73.11 48.52 -50.35
C GLU A 302 -74.23 48.51 -51.40
N THR A 303 -74.64 47.32 -51.85
CA THR A 303 -75.77 47.16 -52.78
C THR A 303 -77.10 47.59 -52.15
N ALA A 304 -77.38 47.12 -50.93
CA ALA A 304 -78.59 47.48 -50.20
C ALA A 304 -78.65 48.99 -49.90
N GLN A 305 -77.51 49.62 -49.61
CA GLN A 305 -77.41 51.08 -49.47
C GLN A 305 -77.77 51.78 -50.79
N SER A 306 -77.22 51.35 -51.92
CA SER A 306 -77.51 51.93 -53.24
C SER A 306 -79.00 51.78 -53.61
N ASP A 307 -79.60 50.63 -53.32
CA ASP A 307 -81.03 50.41 -53.56
C ASP A 307 -81.91 51.28 -52.66
N ALA A 308 -81.52 51.48 -51.39
CA ALA A 308 -82.20 52.40 -50.48
C ALA A 308 -82.10 53.86 -50.94
N GLU A 309 -80.95 54.30 -51.45
CA GLU A 309 -80.76 55.63 -52.06
C GLU A 309 -81.67 55.82 -53.29
N ARG A 310 -81.76 54.82 -54.16
CA ARG A 310 -82.65 54.84 -55.34
C ARG A 310 -84.13 54.86 -54.92
N ALA A 311 -84.51 54.05 -53.93
CA ALA A 311 -85.87 54.05 -53.39
C ALA A 311 -86.23 55.41 -52.77
N SER A 312 -85.30 56.05 -52.05
CA SER A 312 -85.47 57.41 -51.53
C SER A 312 -85.73 58.43 -52.64
N GLN A 313 -84.99 58.34 -53.76
CA GLN A 313 -85.23 59.19 -54.93
C GLN A 313 -86.63 58.99 -55.51
N ILE A 314 -87.07 57.74 -55.70
CA ILE A 314 -88.42 57.43 -56.20
C ILE A 314 -89.51 57.95 -55.24
N VAL A 315 -89.32 57.79 -53.94
CA VAL A 315 -90.25 58.32 -52.93
C VAL A 315 -90.32 59.85 -53.01
N ASN A 316 -89.19 60.54 -53.17
CA ASN A 316 -89.17 62.00 -53.35
C ASN A 316 -89.89 62.43 -54.64
N GLU A 317 -89.71 61.70 -55.74
CA GLU A 317 -90.45 61.93 -56.99
C GLU A 317 -91.96 61.71 -56.83
N ALA A 318 -92.35 60.66 -56.09
CA ALA A 318 -93.75 60.36 -55.79
C ALA A 318 -94.38 61.44 -54.90
N VAL A 319 -93.68 61.91 -53.85
CA VAL A 319 -94.12 63.03 -53.00
C VAL A 319 -94.29 64.30 -53.83
N ALA A 320 -93.34 64.61 -54.72
CA ALA A 320 -93.45 65.75 -55.61
C ALA A 320 -94.63 65.63 -56.59
N ALA A 321 -94.92 64.43 -57.10
CA ALA A 321 -96.08 64.16 -57.94
C ALA A 321 -97.40 64.35 -57.18
N ILE A 322 -97.49 63.86 -55.94
CA ILE A 322 -98.64 64.08 -55.05
C ILE A 322 -98.83 65.58 -54.79
N GLY A 323 -97.75 66.33 -54.54
CA GLY A 323 -97.82 67.78 -54.39
C GLY A 323 -98.34 68.51 -55.64
N ARG A 324 -97.98 68.02 -56.85
CA ARG A 324 -98.57 68.53 -58.11
C ARG A 324 -100.07 68.21 -58.22
N ILE A 325 -100.49 67.01 -57.82
CA ILE A 325 -101.90 66.60 -57.80
C ILE A 325 -102.70 67.45 -56.81
N GLU A 326 -102.17 67.72 -55.62
CA GLU A 326 -102.77 68.60 -54.62
C GLU A 326 -102.99 70.01 -55.18
N LYS A 327 -101.94 70.60 -55.78
CA LYS A 327 -102.04 71.92 -56.42
C LYS A 327 -103.09 71.94 -57.53
N SER A 328 -103.10 70.93 -58.40
CA SER A 328 -104.12 70.82 -59.46
C SER A 328 -105.53 70.68 -58.89
N SER A 329 -105.69 69.95 -57.78
CA SER A 329 -106.99 69.80 -57.10
C SER A 329 -107.46 71.12 -56.47
N GLN A 330 -106.56 71.93 -55.92
CA GLN A 330 -106.87 73.29 -55.43
C GLN A 330 -107.28 74.22 -56.58
N GLU A 331 -106.60 74.15 -57.73
CA GLU A 331 -107.00 74.89 -58.94
C GLU A 331 -108.40 74.47 -59.42
N ILE A 332 -108.69 73.15 -59.44
CA ILE A 332 -110.04 72.64 -59.75
C ILE A 332 -111.07 73.16 -58.74
N SER A 333 -110.76 73.15 -57.43
CA SER A 333 -111.66 73.68 -56.40
C SER A 333 -111.97 75.16 -56.62
N SER A 334 -110.96 75.96 -56.99
CA SER A 334 -111.14 77.38 -57.34
C SER A 334 -112.05 77.56 -58.57
N ILE A 335 -111.89 76.71 -59.60
CA ILE A 335 -112.80 76.70 -60.76
C ILE A 335 -114.23 76.32 -60.33
N ILE A 336 -114.41 75.33 -59.46
CA ILE A 336 -115.72 74.95 -58.92
C ILE A 336 -116.35 76.11 -58.15
N ASP A 337 -115.57 76.86 -57.36
CA ASP A 337 -116.06 78.06 -56.66
C ASP A 337 -116.51 79.15 -57.65
N VAL A 338 -115.76 79.35 -58.74
CA VAL A 338 -116.18 80.23 -59.84
C VAL A 338 -117.47 79.73 -60.51
N ILE A 339 -117.58 78.42 -60.79
CA ILE A 339 -118.78 77.81 -61.38
C ILE A 339 -119.98 77.99 -60.44
N ASN A 340 -119.82 77.77 -59.14
CA ASN A 340 -120.88 77.98 -58.15
C ASN A 340 -121.33 79.45 -58.13
N ASN A 341 -120.39 80.39 -58.23
CA ASN A 341 -120.72 81.82 -58.37
C ASN A 341 -121.49 82.13 -59.67
N ILE A 342 -121.08 81.55 -60.80
CA ILE A 342 -121.78 81.72 -62.09
C ILE A 342 -123.18 81.10 -62.03
N SER A 343 -123.31 79.90 -61.45
CA SER A 343 -124.58 79.21 -61.29
C SER A 343 -125.54 80.03 -60.42
N PHE A 344 -125.05 80.61 -59.32
CA PHE A 344 -125.85 81.50 -58.47
C PHE A 344 -126.29 82.77 -59.22
N GLN A 345 -125.39 83.40 -59.97
CA GLN A 345 -125.73 84.56 -60.82
C GLN A 345 -126.76 84.19 -61.89
N THR A 346 -126.61 83.03 -62.54
CA THR A 346 -127.53 82.52 -63.56
C THR A 346 -128.90 82.22 -62.96
N ASN A 347 -128.95 81.65 -61.75
CA ASN A 347 -130.18 81.39 -61.02
C ASN A 347 -130.91 82.70 -60.65
N ILE A 348 -130.17 83.75 -60.24
CA ILE A 348 -130.77 85.07 -60.00
C ILE A 348 -131.27 85.71 -61.31
N LEU A 349 -130.53 85.55 -62.41
CA LEU A 349 -130.96 86.06 -63.72
C LEU A 349 -132.25 85.38 -64.19
N ALA A 350 -132.31 84.05 -64.07
CA ALA A 350 -133.47 83.25 -64.41
C ALA A 350 -134.67 83.61 -63.54
N LEU A 351 -134.47 83.79 -62.23
CA LEU A 351 -135.54 84.20 -61.32
C LEU A 351 -136.10 85.59 -61.68
N ASN A 352 -135.23 86.56 -61.98
CA ASN A 352 -135.66 87.88 -62.43
C ASN A 352 -136.44 87.82 -63.74
N ALA A 353 -136.02 86.95 -64.67
CA ALA A 353 -136.75 86.73 -65.92
C ALA A 353 -138.14 86.12 -65.69
N SER A 354 -138.25 85.08 -64.83
CA SER A 354 -139.53 84.45 -64.49
C SER A 354 -140.49 85.40 -63.74
N VAL A 355 -139.97 86.32 -62.90
CA VAL A 355 -140.79 87.35 -62.24
C VAL A 355 -141.37 88.35 -63.25
N GLU A 356 -140.56 88.83 -64.19
CA GLU A 356 -141.03 89.81 -65.19
C GLU A 356 -141.97 89.17 -66.23
N ALA A 357 -141.76 87.88 -66.53
CA ALA A 357 -142.68 87.08 -67.34
C ALA A 357 -144.06 86.91 -66.66
N ALA A 358 -144.10 86.71 -65.34
CA ALA A 358 -145.34 86.64 -64.57
C ALA A 358 -146.11 87.99 -64.57
N ARG A 359 -145.38 89.11 -64.66
CA ARG A 359 -145.96 90.47 -64.69
C ARG A 359 -146.62 90.80 -66.03
N ALA A 360 -146.16 90.21 -67.13
CA ALA A 360 -146.66 90.47 -68.49
C ALA A 360 -147.96 89.74 -68.87
N GLY A 361 -148.57 88.96 -67.96
CA GLY A 361 -149.89 88.35 -68.16
C GLY A 361 -149.96 87.43 -69.40
N SER A 362 -151.07 87.48 -70.16
CA SER A 362 -151.34 86.56 -71.28
C SER A 362 -150.33 86.63 -72.44
N HIS A 363 -149.45 87.63 -72.48
CA HIS A 363 -148.35 87.74 -73.44
C HIS A 363 -147.02 87.13 -72.96
N GLY A 364 -146.90 86.73 -71.68
CA GLY A 364 -145.65 86.25 -71.06
C GLY A 364 -145.46 84.74 -70.92
N ARG A 365 -146.44 83.89 -71.28
CA ARG A 365 -146.39 82.42 -71.05
C ARG A 365 -145.25 81.69 -71.77
N GLY A 366 -144.69 82.25 -72.85
CA GLY A 366 -143.56 81.67 -73.57
C GLY A 366 -142.18 81.95 -72.95
N PHE A 367 -142.12 82.83 -71.95
CA PHE A 367 -140.86 83.31 -71.34
C PHE A 367 -140.72 82.99 -69.84
N ALA A 368 -141.73 82.37 -69.22
CA ALA A 368 -141.74 82.05 -67.78
C ALA A 368 -140.96 80.78 -67.43
#